data_AF-A0A450UCL5-F1
#
_entry.id   AF-A0A450UCL5-F1
#
_cell.length_a   1.000
_cell.length_b   1.000
_cell.length_c   1.000
_cell.angle_alpha   90.00
_cell.angle_beta   90.00
_cell.angle_gamma   90.00
#
_symmetry.space_group_name_H-M   'P 1'
#
loop_
_entity.id
_entity.type
_entity.pdbx_description
1 polymer ?
#
loop_
_entity_poly.entity_id
_entity_poly.type
_entity_poly.pdbx_seq_one_letter_code
_entity_poly.pdbx_strand_id
1 'polypeptide(L)'
;MYWDVKVVKPKADYRLYVELEDGRKGIFDMRPYLDKGAFRELKNIGYFNQVHILFGAITWPHEQDIAPETLIEEMRPVETEPT
;
A
#
# COMPACT_ATOMS: atom_id res chain seq x y z
N MET A 1 -6.96 -10.77 10.64
CA MET A 1 -6.04 -11.92 10.57
C MET A 1 -4.63 -11.43 10.92
N TYR A 2 -3.68 -12.32 11.21
CA TYR A 2 -2.32 -11.91 11.59
C TYR A 2 -1.54 -11.24 10.42
N TRP A 3 -2.12 -11.26 9.22
CA TRP A 3 -1.59 -10.59 8.04
C TRP A 3 -2.35 -9.31 7.67
N ASP A 4 -3.33 -8.86 8.45
CA ASP A 4 -4.04 -7.62 8.13
C ASP A 4 -3.08 -6.43 8.16
N VAL A 5 -3.31 -5.48 7.27
CA VAL A 5 -2.63 -4.18 7.30
C VAL A 5 -3.15 -3.37 8.50
N LYS A 6 -2.24 -2.83 9.30
CA LYS A 6 -2.54 -1.95 10.44
C LYS A 6 -2.15 -0.50 10.21
N VAL A 7 -1.09 -0.28 9.45
CA VAL A 7 -0.61 1.05 9.12
C VAL A 7 -0.35 1.11 7.63
N VAL A 8 -0.84 2.16 6.99
CA VAL A 8 -0.44 2.55 5.64
C VAL A 8 -0.13 4.05 5.63
N LYS A 9 0.99 4.43 5.03
CA LYS A 9 1.37 5.83 4.86
C LYS A 9 1.86 6.05 3.43
N PRO A 10 1.26 6.99 2.67
CA PRO A 10 1.78 7.34 1.36
C PRO A 10 3.13 8.03 1.49
N LYS A 11 4.02 7.72 0.55
CA LYS A 11 5.37 8.25 0.43
C LYS A 11 5.59 8.79 -0.99
N ALA A 12 6.67 9.54 -1.16
CA ALA A 12 7.08 10.02 -2.47
C ALA A 12 7.29 8.87 -3.47
N ASP A 13 7.18 9.19 -4.76
CA ASP A 13 7.35 8.26 -5.88
C ASP A 13 6.38 7.07 -5.88
N TYR A 14 5.13 7.30 -5.46
CA TYR A 14 4.07 6.27 -5.41
C TYR A 14 4.44 5.05 -4.56
N ARG A 15 5.13 5.31 -3.45
CA ARG A 15 5.47 4.28 -2.47
C ARG A 15 4.51 4.31 -1.30
N LEU A 16 4.31 3.16 -0.69
CA LEU A 16 3.53 3.00 0.53
C LEU A 16 4.41 2.39 1.60
N TYR A 17 4.46 3.02 2.76
CA TYR A 17 4.93 2.34 3.96
C TYR A 17 3.79 1.56 4.57
N VAL A 18 4.04 0.30 4.90
CA VAL A 18 3.04 -0.67 5.37
C VAL A 18 3.54 -1.33 6.64
N GLU A 19 2.66 -1.48 7.64
CA GLU A 19 2.85 -2.38 8.78
C GLU A 19 1.70 -3.39 8.85
N LEU A 20 2.04 -4.67 9.02
CA LEU A 20 1.11 -5.78 9.20
C LEU A 20 0.94 -6.14 10.68
N GLU A 21 -0.14 -6.84 11.01
CA GLU A 21 -0.48 -7.25 12.39
C GLU A 21 0.59 -8.13 13.06
N ASP A 22 1.34 -8.92 12.28
CA ASP A 22 2.47 -9.72 12.79
C ASP A 22 3.78 -8.94 12.99
N GLY A 23 3.74 -7.62 12.82
CA GLY A 23 4.87 -6.73 13.03
C GLY A 23 5.81 -6.61 11.84
N ARG A 24 5.54 -7.29 10.71
CA ARG A 24 6.28 -7.05 9.47
C ARG A 24 6.02 -5.64 8.94
N LYS A 25 7.08 -5.01 8.44
CA LYS A 25 7.06 -3.65 7.91
C LYS A 25 7.78 -3.61 6.58
N GLY A 26 7.28 -2.78 5.66
CA GLY A 26 7.86 -2.70 4.32
C GLY A 26 7.49 -1.47 3.53
N ILE A 27 8.18 -1.30 2.42
CA ILE A 27 7.88 -0.33 1.37
C ILE A 27 7.33 -1.08 0.16
N PHE A 28 6.09 -0.77 -0.20
CA PHE A 28 5.44 -1.26 -1.40
C PHE A 28 5.50 -0.21 -2.51
N ASP A 29 5.89 -0.62 -3.73
CA ASP A 29 6.04 0.26 -4.87
C ASP A 29 4.84 0.11 -5.82
N MET A 30 4.00 1.15 -5.93
CA MET A 30 2.82 1.12 -6.82
C MET A 30 3.16 1.39 -8.29
N ARG A 31 4.37 1.83 -8.64
CA ARG A 31 4.73 2.20 -10.02
C ARG A 31 4.48 1.09 -11.05
N PRO A 32 4.78 -0.20 -10.79
CA PRO A 32 4.47 -1.29 -11.70
C PRO A 32 2.97 -1.49 -11.97
N TYR A 33 2.09 -0.90 -11.14
CA TYR A 33 0.64 -1.03 -11.21
C TYR A 33 -0.04 0.16 -11.89
N LEU A 34 0.60 1.33 -11.94
CA LEU A 34 -0.04 2.58 -12.37
C LEU A 34 -0.58 2.56 -13.81
N ASP A 35 -0.12 1.65 -14.66
CA ASP A 35 -0.60 1.51 -16.04
C ASP A 35 -1.67 0.42 -16.22
N LYS A 36 -2.05 -0.28 -15.14
CA LYS A 36 -2.97 -1.42 -15.15
C LYS A 36 -4.38 -1.01 -14.73
N GLY A 37 -5.34 -1.11 -15.64
CA GLY A 37 -6.77 -1.01 -15.32
C GLY A 37 -7.15 0.20 -14.45
N ALA A 38 -7.89 -0.06 -13.36
CA ALA A 38 -8.36 0.96 -12.42
C ALA A 38 -7.23 1.68 -11.67
N PHE A 39 -6.05 1.09 -11.54
CA PHE A 39 -4.91 1.72 -10.85
C PHE A 39 -4.34 2.93 -11.59
N ARG A 40 -4.76 3.19 -12.84
CA ARG A 40 -4.40 4.41 -13.58
C ARG A 40 -4.83 5.69 -12.87
N GLU A 41 -5.89 5.64 -12.08
CA GLU A 41 -6.35 6.78 -11.28
C GLU A 41 -5.32 7.19 -10.21
N LEU A 42 -4.51 6.24 -9.75
CA LEU A 42 -3.46 6.48 -8.75
C LEU A 42 -2.31 7.33 -9.27
N LYS A 43 -2.22 7.59 -10.59
CA LYS A 43 -1.28 8.59 -11.14
C LYS A 43 -1.59 10.01 -10.67
N ASN A 44 -2.81 10.27 -10.20
CA ASN A 44 -3.10 11.52 -9.51
C ASN A 44 -2.60 11.41 -8.06
N ILE A 45 -1.53 12.14 -7.72
CA ILE A 45 -0.94 12.12 -6.37
C ILE A 45 -1.93 12.48 -5.26
N GLY A 46 -2.84 13.43 -5.52
CA GLY A 46 -3.88 13.80 -4.55
C GLY A 46 -4.87 12.67 -4.30
N TYR A 47 -5.14 11.83 -5.31
CA TYR A 47 -5.95 10.63 -5.18
C TYR A 47 -5.17 9.48 -4.52
N PHE A 48 -3.91 9.25 -4.93
CA PHE A 48 -3.01 8.27 -4.32
C PHE A 48 -2.88 8.47 -2.81
N ASN A 49 -2.79 9.73 -2.36
CA ASN A 49 -2.67 10.05 -0.94
C ASN A 49 -3.94 9.79 -0.11
N GLN A 50 -5.07 9.44 -0.74
CA GLN A 50 -6.32 9.03 -0.07
C GLN A 50 -6.34 7.54 0.30
N VAL A 51 -5.19 6.88 0.20
CA VAL A 51 -5.00 5.50 0.64
C VAL A 51 -5.45 5.33 2.10
N HIS A 52 -6.22 4.29 2.36
CA HIS A 52 -6.71 3.93 3.69
C HIS A 52 -6.76 2.40 3.84
N ILE A 53 -7.16 1.92 5.02
CA ILE A 53 -7.31 0.50 5.30
C ILE A 53 -8.79 0.16 5.33
N LEU A 54 -9.20 -0.85 4.56
CA LEU A 54 -10.56 -1.39 4.57
C LEU A 54 -10.49 -2.92 4.58
N PHE A 55 -11.17 -3.55 5.55
CA PHE A 55 -11.17 -5.01 5.74
C PHE A 55 -9.79 -5.68 5.77
N GLY A 56 -8.77 -4.96 6.27
CA GLY A 56 -7.40 -5.46 6.40
C GLY A 56 -6.54 -5.31 5.14
N ALA A 57 -7.08 -4.78 4.05
CA ALA A 57 -6.35 -4.44 2.82
C ALA A 57 -6.04 -2.95 2.73
N ILE A 58 -5.10 -2.59 1.85
CA ILE A 58 -4.89 -1.20 1.45
C ILE A 58 -5.91 -0.87 0.36
N THR A 59 -6.61 0.25 0.48
CA THR A 59 -7.75 0.59 -0.39
C THR A 59 -7.76 2.08 -0.73
N TRP A 60 -8.31 2.43 -1.91
CA TRP A 60 -8.60 3.79 -2.37
C TRP A 60 -10.11 4.03 -2.51
N PRO A 61 -10.57 5.30 -2.55
CA PRO A 61 -12.01 5.63 -2.52
C PRO A 61 -12.88 4.97 -3.58
N HIS A 62 -12.34 4.69 -4.78
CA HIS A 62 -13.04 3.98 -5.85
C HIS A 62 -12.74 2.47 -5.84
N GLU A 63 -12.56 1.91 -4.64
CA GLU A 63 -12.48 0.46 -4.38
C GLU A 63 -11.29 -0.26 -5.00
N GLN A 64 -10.28 0.46 -5.51
CA GLN A 64 -9.01 -0.19 -5.84
C GLN A 64 -8.35 -0.65 -4.54
N ASP A 65 -7.87 -1.88 -4.50
CA ASP A 65 -7.20 -2.43 -3.33
C ASP A 65 -5.95 -3.23 -3.67
N ILE A 66 -5.08 -3.38 -2.68
CA ILE A 66 -3.97 -4.33 -2.68
C ILE A 66 -4.16 -5.25 -1.48
N ALA A 67 -4.36 -6.53 -1.77
CA ALA A 67 -4.52 -7.57 -0.77
C ALA A 67 -3.21 -7.77 0.04
N PRO A 68 -3.30 -8.14 1.32
CA PRO A 68 -2.12 -8.38 2.15
C PRO A 68 -1.13 -9.39 1.58
N GLU A 69 -1.59 -10.42 0.88
CA GLU A 69 -0.75 -11.45 0.28
C GLU A 69 0.22 -10.84 -0.75
N THR A 70 -0.26 -9.91 -1.57
CA THR A 70 0.58 -9.16 -2.54
C THR A 70 1.59 -8.27 -1.82
N LEU A 71 1.20 -7.63 -0.72
CA LEU A 71 2.11 -6.81 0.09
C LEU A 71 3.22 -7.68 0.67
N ILE A 72 2.89 -8.85 1.21
CA ILE A 72 3.84 -9.79 1.79
C ILE A 72 4.88 -10.27 0.77
N GLU A 73 4.46 -10.51 -0.46
CA GLU A 73 5.32 -11.03 -1.52
C GLU A 73 6.25 -9.95 -2.10
N GLU A 74 5.75 -8.73 -2.29
CA GLU A 74 6.47 -7.73 -3.08
C GLU A 74 7.00 -6.52 -2.30
N MET A 75 6.56 -6.30 -1.05
CA MET A 75 7.09 -5.18 -0.27
C MET A 75 8.55 -5.43 0.08
N ARG A 76 9.37 -4.38 -0.05
CA ARG A 76 10.74 -4.41 0.44
C ARG A 76 10.73 -4.25 1.96
N PRO A 77 11.28 -5.20 2.75
CA PRO A 77 11.29 -5.10 4.20
C PRO A 77 12.08 -3.89 4.71
N VAL A 78 11.62 -3.30 5.81
CA VAL A 78 12.30 -2.24 6.56
C VAL A 78 12.15 -2.47 8.07
N GLU A 79 13.11 -2.02 8.88
CA GLU A 79 13.01 -2.11 10.34
C GLU A 79 12.12 -1.00 10.93
N THR A 80 12.18 0.19 10.32
CA THR A 80 11.41 1.37 10.71
C THR A 80 10.89 2.10 9.49
N GLU A 81 9.90 2.97 9.68
CA GLU A 81 9.46 3.91 8.66
C GLU A 81 10.66 4.76 8.18
N PRO A 82 11.01 4.72 6.89
CA PRO A 82 12.06 5.58 6.37
C PRO A 82 11.58 7.04 6.37
N THR A 83 12.52 7.91 6.75
CA THR A 83 12.34 9.36 6.84
C THR A 83 12.06 9.98 5.48
#